data_AF-A0A382TTB8-F1
#
_entry.id   AF-A0A382TTB8-F1
#
_cell.length_a   1.000
_cell.length_b   1.000
_cell.length_c   1.000
_cell.angle_alpha   90.00
_cell.angle_beta   90.00
_cell.angle_gamma   90.00
#
_symmetry.space_group_name_H-M   'P 1'
#
loop_
_entity.id
_entity.type
_entity.pdbx_description
1 polymer ?
#
loop_
_entity_poly.entity_id
_entity_poly.type
_entity_poly.pdbx_seq_one_letter_code
_entity_poly.pdbx_strand_id
1 'polypeptide(L)'
;MNIKKRLFKNFIIQNILGLMVSIYIYIVKITSNINYKNNSIPEYFWKNDQPFILAFWHNQLMMISFSWKTKKKINILASGHSDGRFGAIVGKYFNLNN
;
A
#
# COMPACT_ATOMS: atom_id res chain seq x y z
N MET A 1 8.72 2.27 -30.40
CA MET A 1 8.49 2.30 -28.94
C MET A 1 8.50 3.77 -28.49
N ASN A 2 7.33 4.37 -28.22
CA ASN A 2 7.19 5.82 -28.05
C ASN A 2 8.02 6.36 -26.87
N ILE A 3 8.72 7.48 -27.07
CA ILE A 3 9.56 8.21 -26.11
C ILE A 3 8.87 8.41 -24.73
N LYS A 4 7.54 8.57 -24.71
CA LYS A 4 6.71 8.63 -23.49
C LYS A 4 6.87 7.42 -22.57
N LYS A 5 7.00 6.20 -23.12
CA LYS A 5 7.20 4.96 -22.33
C LYS A 5 8.60 4.88 -21.70
N ARG A 6 9.59 5.61 -22.23
CA ARG A 6 10.96 5.65 -21.69
C ARG A 6 11.08 6.62 -20.52
N LEU A 7 10.39 7.76 -20.57
CA LEU A 7 10.30 8.71 -19.45
C LEU A 7 9.62 8.10 -18.22
N PHE A 8 8.52 7.37 -18.39
CA PHE A 8 7.83 6.66 -17.29
C PHE A 8 8.63 5.51 -16.68
N LYS A 9 9.69 5.03 -17.35
CA LYS A 9 10.63 4.03 -16.80
C LYS A 9 11.78 4.66 -16.01
N ASN A 10 11.89 6.00 -16.00
CA ASN A 10 12.92 6.66 -15.21
C ASN A 10 12.56 6.54 -13.72
N PHE A 11 13.48 5.96 -12.94
CA PHE A 11 13.33 5.75 -11.52
C PHE A 11 12.98 7.05 -10.78
N ILE A 12 13.58 8.18 -11.16
CA ILE A 12 13.31 9.48 -10.52
C ILE A 12 11.85 9.89 -10.73
N ILE A 13 11.36 9.79 -11.95
CA ILE A 13 9.97 10.14 -12.30
C ILE A 13 8.98 9.25 -11.56
N GLN A 14 9.28 7.94 -11.45
CA GLN A 14 8.42 7.01 -10.69
C GLN A 14 8.35 7.34 -9.20
N ASN A 15 9.45 7.79 -8.58
CA ASN A 15 9.43 8.21 -7.17
C ASN A 15 8.65 9.51 -6.97
N ILE A 16 8.80 10.50 -7.87
CA ILE A 16 8.00 11.73 -7.82
C ILE A 16 6.50 11.42 -7.97
N LEU A 17 6.14 10.59 -8.95
CA LEU A 17 4.77 10.14 -9.13
C LEU A 17 4.27 9.33 -7.93
N GLY A 18 5.12 8.49 -7.34
CA GLY A 18 4.81 7.73 -6.14
C GLY A 18 4.48 8.62 -4.95
N LEU A 19 5.24 9.71 -4.75
CA LEU A 19 4.96 10.73 -3.74
C LEU A 19 3.63 11.45 -4.01
N MET A 20 3.36 11.83 -5.25
CA MET A 20 2.07 12.46 -5.60
C MET A 20 0.89 11.53 -5.33
N VAL A 21 1.02 10.25 -5.67
CA VAL A 21 0.00 9.24 -5.39
C VAL A 21 -0.17 9.02 -3.89
N SER A 22 0.91 9.00 -3.10
CA SER A 22 0.79 8.83 -1.65
C SER A 22 0.09 10.02 -0.99
N ILE A 23 0.38 11.25 -1.42
CA ILE A 23 -0.33 12.46 -0.98
C ILE A 23 -1.82 12.35 -1.33
N TYR A 24 -2.15 11.95 -2.56
CA TYR A 24 -3.54 11.74 -2.95
C TYR A 24 -4.26 10.70 -2.07
N ILE A 25 -3.61 9.57 -1.78
CA ILE A 25 -4.15 8.54 -0.88
C ILE A 25 -4.39 9.12 0.52
N TYR A 26 -3.48 9.93 1.06
CA TYR A 26 -3.68 10.61 2.34
C TYR A 26 -4.87 11.57 2.32
N ILE A 27 -5.05 12.33 1.22
CA ILE A 27 -6.23 13.20 1.05
C ILE A 27 -7.50 12.35 1.09
N VAL A 28 -7.55 11.26 0.30
CA VAL A 28 -8.69 10.32 0.30
C VAL A 28 -8.94 9.78 1.71
N LYS A 29 -7.89 9.43 2.45
CA LYS A 29 -8.00 8.96 3.83
C LYS A 29 -8.59 10.03 4.77
N ILE A 30 -8.18 11.28 4.65
CA ILE A 30 -8.68 12.38 5.49
C ILE A 30 -10.14 12.69 5.16
N THR A 31 -10.54 12.59 3.89
CA THR A 31 -11.92 12.87 3.46
C THR A 31 -12.86 11.68 3.59
N SER A 32 -12.35 10.49 3.93
CA SER A 32 -13.13 9.26 4.07
C SER A 32 -13.28 8.81 5.52
N ASN A 33 -14.45 8.25 5.86
CA ASN A 33 -14.63 7.55 7.12
C ASN A 33 -14.39 6.04 6.94
N ILE A 34 -13.52 5.45 7.76
CA ILE A 34 -13.27 4.00 7.76
C ILE A 34 -13.92 3.40 8.99
N ASN A 35 -14.96 2.59 8.77
CA ASN A 35 -15.62 1.83 9.82
C ASN A 35 -14.92 0.47 10.00
N TYR A 36 -14.49 0.16 11.23
CA TYR A 36 -13.80 -1.08 11.56
C TYR A 36 -14.77 -2.06 12.22
N LYS A 37 -14.99 -3.20 11.58
CA LYS A 37 -15.79 -4.30 12.14
C LYS A 37 -14.88 -5.43 12.61
N ASN A 38 -15.26 -6.09 13.69
CA ASN A 38 -14.55 -7.25 14.25
C ASN A 38 -13.07 -7.00 14.54
N ASN A 39 -12.72 -5.80 15.03
CA ASN A 39 -11.34 -5.40 15.31
C ASN A 39 -10.65 -6.30 16.37
N SER A 40 -11.43 -6.99 17.21
CA SER A 40 -10.94 -7.95 18.20
C SER A 40 -10.20 -9.14 17.58
N ILE A 41 -10.55 -9.55 16.36
CA ILE A 41 -9.94 -10.69 15.67
C ILE A 41 -8.46 -10.41 15.33
N PRO A 42 -8.11 -9.41 14.51
CA PRO A 42 -6.70 -9.11 14.21
C PRO A 42 -5.93 -8.66 15.45
N GLU A 43 -6.58 -8.01 16.42
CA GLU A 43 -5.96 -7.56 17.65
C GLU A 43 -5.43 -8.72 18.51
N TYR A 44 -6.16 -9.85 18.55
CA TYR A 44 -5.67 -11.08 19.17
C TYR A 44 -4.35 -11.54 18.55
N PHE A 45 -4.28 -11.64 17.22
CA PHE A 45 -3.05 -12.05 16.54
C PHE A 45 -1.90 -11.05 16.74
N TRP A 46 -2.20 -9.74 16.69
CA TRP A 46 -1.19 -8.70 16.90
C TRP A 46 -0.58 -8.74 18.30
N LYS A 47 -1.39 -8.93 19.35
CA LYS A 47 -0.97 -8.99 20.75
C LYS A 47 -0.16 -10.24 21.08
N ASN A 48 -0.50 -11.38 20.45
CA ASN A 48 0.18 -12.65 20.69
C ASN A 48 1.37 -12.90 19.73
N ASP A 49 1.79 -11.89 18.97
CA ASP A 49 2.86 -12.03 17.95
C ASP A 49 2.62 -13.17 16.93
N GLN A 50 1.36 -13.48 16.64
CA GLN A 50 1.00 -14.56 15.73
C GLN A 50 0.84 -14.04 14.28
N PRO A 51 1.45 -14.70 13.28
CA PRO A 51 1.30 -14.33 11.88
C PRO A 51 -0.10 -14.73 11.36
N PHE A 52 -0.65 -13.92 10.45
CA PHE A 52 -1.86 -14.24 9.72
C PHE A 52 -1.83 -13.62 8.32
N ILE A 53 -2.63 -14.19 7.41
CA ILE A 53 -2.75 -13.68 6.04
C ILE A 53 -3.85 -12.63 6.00
N LEU A 54 -3.49 -11.43 5.54
CA LEU A 54 -4.45 -10.37 5.28
C LEU A 54 -4.97 -10.51 3.84
N ALA A 55 -6.23 -10.94 3.70
CA ALA A 55 -6.92 -10.95 2.42
C ALA A 55 -7.68 -9.62 2.21
N PHE A 56 -7.61 -9.08 1.00
CA PHE A 56 -8.29 -7.83 0.64
C PHE A 56 -8.64 -7.80 -0.85
N TRP A 57 -9.61 -6.98 -1.21
CA TRP A 57 -10.02 -6.79 -2.60
C TRP A 57 -9.05 -5.89 -3.35
N HIS A 58 -8.80 -6.19 -4.62
CA HIS A 58 -7.85 -5.43 -5.43
C HIS A 58 -8.15 -3.93 -5.49
N ASN A 59 -9.42 -3.54 -5.55
CA ASN A 59 -9.85 -2.13 -5.54
C ASN A 59 -9.59 -1.40 -4.21
N GLN A 60 -9.26 -2.12 -3.13
CA GLN A 60 -8.96 -1.55 -1.81
C GLN A 60 -7.46 -1.51 -1.49
N LEU A 61 -6.61 -1.97 -2.41
CA LEU A 61 -5.15 -2.07 -2.21
C LEU A 61 -4.54 -0.75 -1.67
N MET A 62 -4.97 0.40 -2.19
CA MET A 62 -4.41 1.70 -1.81
C MET A 62 -4.79 2.14 -0.39
N MET A 63 -5.87 1.59 0.18
CA MET A 63 -6.37 1.96 1.51
C MET A 63 -6.07 0.90 2.58
N ILE A 64 -5.55 -0.26 2.19
CA ILE A 64 -5.31 -1.39 3.09
C ILE A 64 -4.41 -1.03 4.26
N SER A 65 -3.41 -0.18 4.05
CA SER A 65 -2.48 0.22 5.10
C SER A 65 -3.14 1.00 6.23
N PHE A 66 -4.25 1.71 5.95
CA PHE A 66 -5.03 2.38 7.00
C PHE A 66 -5.96 1.43 7.77
N SER A 67 -6.19 0.23 7.24
CA SER A 67 -6.89 -0.83 7.99
C SER A 67 -5.97 -1.53 9.00
N TRP A 68 -4.66 -1.45 8.78
CA TRP A 68 -3.64 -2.10 9.60
C TRP A 68 -3.20 -1.19 10.75
N LYS A 69 -3.71 -1.45 11.95
CA LYS A 69 -3.54 -0.54 13.10
C LYS A 69 -2.30 -0.80 13.96
N THR A 70 -1.42 -1.70 13.53
CA THR A 70 -0.18 -2.00 14.24
C THR A 70 1.01 -1.36 13.55
N LYS A 71 2.08 -1.09 14.31
CA LYS A 71 3.36 -0.57 13.77
C LYS A 71 4.14 -1.64 13.01
N LYS A 72 3.73 -2.91 13.09
CA LYS A 72 4.36 -4.02 12.35
C LYS A 72 4.16 -3.84 10.84
N LYS A 73 5.22 -4.08 10.08
CA LYS A 73 5.19 -4.01 8.61
C LYS A 73 4.27 -5.10 8.05
N ILE A 74 3.56 -4.79 6.98
CA ILE A 74 2.83 -5.77 6.18
C ILE A 74 3.76 -6.26 5.08
N ASN A 75 3.93 -7.57 4.95
CA ASN A 75 4.65 -8.15 3.81
C ASN A 75 3.65 -8.41 2.69
N ILE A 76 3.85 -7.80 1.52
CA ILE A 76 2.98 -7.98 0.35
C ILE A 76 3.82 -8.51 -0.81
N LEU A 77 3.29 -9.52 -1.49
CA LEU A 77 3.89 -10.03 -2.73
C LEU A 77 3.52 -9.12 -3.89
N ALA A 78 4.49 -8.39 -4.43
CA ALA A 78 4.33 -7.55 -5.61
C ALA A 78 4.91 -8.22 -6.86
N SER A 79 4.28 -8.02 -8.01
CA SER A 79 4.81 -8.53 -9.29
C SER A 79 6.06 -7.73 -9.71
N GLY A 80 6.99 -8.40 -10.38
CA GLY A 80 8.18 -7.74 -10.95
C GLY A 80 7.90 -6.88 -12.18
N HIS A 81 6.65 -6.80 -12.64
CA HIS A 81 6.26 -6.01 -13.80
C HIS A 81 6.23 -4.50 -13.47
N SER A 82 6.17 -3.64 -14.49
CA SER A 82 6.34 -2.19 -14.29
C SER A 82 5.29 -1.56 -13.37
N ASP A 83 4.06 -2.07 -13.41
CA ASP A 83 2.95 -1.71 -12.54
C ASP A 83 3.17 -2.17 -11.09
N GLY A 84 3.58 -3.42 -10.88
CA GLY A 84 3.88 -3.99 -9.56
C GLY A 84 5.03 -3.25 -8.88
N ARG A 85 6.08 -2.90 -9.63
CA ARG A 85 7.18 -2.06 -9.13
C ARG A 85 6.73 -0.65 -8.74
N PHE A 86 5.84 -0.04 -9.51
CA PHE A 86 5.29 1.27 -9.16
C PHE A 86 4.42 1.20 -7.90
N GLY A 87 3.56 0.17 -7.80
CA GLY A 87 2.82 -0.13 -6.58
C GLY A 87 3.74 -0.33 -5.37
N ALA A 88 4.89 -0.98 -5.56
CA ALA A 88 5.86 -1.16 -4.49
C ALA A 88 6.50 0.17 -4.04
N ILE A 89 6.78 1.10 -4.96
CA ILE A 89 7.26 2.45 -4.63
C ILE A 89 6.21 3.20 -3.79
N VAL A 90 4.95 3.19 -4.22
CA VAL A 90 3.85 3.82 -3.46
C VAL A 90 3.69 3.16 -2.09
N GLY A 91 3.76 1.83 -2.01
CA GLY A 91 3.60 1.08 -0.77
C GLY A 91 4.64 1.39 0.31
N LYS A 92 5.85 1.83 -0.08
CA LYS A 92 6.88 2.26 0.87
C LYS A 92 6.43 3.43 1.75
N TYR A 93 5.58 4.32 1.25
CA TYR A 93 5.01 5.42 2.03
C TYR A 93 4.03 4.94 3.11
N PHE A 94 3.60 3.68 3.05
CA PHE A 94 2.59 3.11 3.92
C PHE A 94 3.07 1.89 4.72
N ASN A 95 4.38 1.83 5.03
CA ASN A 95 5.02 0.74 5.77
C ASN A 95 4.81 -0.67 5.18
N LEU A 96 4.58 -0.76 3.87
CA LEU A 96 4.52 -2.03 3.16
C LEU A 96 5.93 -2.50 2.82
N ASN A 97 6.21 -3.76 3.14
CA ASN A 97 7.43 -4.45 2.76
C ASN A 97 7.12 -5.33 1.54
N ASN A 98 7.69 -4.95 0.40
CA ASN A 98 7.41 -5.52 -0.92
C ASN A 98 8.72 -5.95 -1.58
#